data_AF-A0AAV5ULN8-F1
#
_entry.id   AF-A0AAV5ULN8-F1
#
_cell.length_a   1.000
_cell.length_b   1.000
_cell.length_c   1.000
_cell.angle_alpha   90.00
_cell.angle_beta   90.00
_cell.angle_gamma   90.00
#
_symmetry.space_group_name_H-M   'P 1'
#
loop_
_entity.id
_entity.type
_entity.pdbx_description
1 polymer ?
#
loop_
_entity_poly.entity_id
_entity_poly.type
_entity_poly.pdbx_seq_one_letter_code
_entity_poly.pdbx_strand_id
1 'polypeptide(L)'
;AIQERACLVCAGTTTVAHLGLDICRACTVFYRRSRNREFACRSTTNNCPIGEGVNCRKCRMAELERMLSERPNKLQSIKEEALTAPGTPVEHTDCETDESEISSIMHHYSTSAKCYCEHKSQESRELLERLRETYRVMCETRLAGEMAARKPPTSPLAVVKGDYKIIPSTLGGLEIADRIYLTALLHFGAAAFPEFSSFQDTDQVR
;
A
#
# COMPACT_ATOMS: atom_id res chain seq x y z
N ALA A 1 19.87 14.65 1.82
CA ALA A 1 20.76 14.45 0.66
C ALA A 1 20.17 13.35 -0.22
N ILE A 2 20.28 13.46 -1.54
CA ILE A 2 19.93 12.36 -2.44
C ILE A 2 21.03 11.31 -2.29
N GLN A 3 20.68 10.08 -1.92
CA GLN A 3 21.67 9.00 -1.76
C GLN A 3 21.91 8.35 -3.13
N GLU A 4 23.13 8.42 -3.62
CA GLU A 4 23.55 7.71 -4.82
C GLU A 4 23.70 6.22 -4.52
N ARG A 5 23.12 5.38 -5.39
CA ARG A 5 23.18 3.92 -5.32
C ARG A 5 23.70 3.38 -6.65
N ALA A 6 24.30 2.19 -6.62
CA ALA A 6 24.74 1.49 -7.82
C ALA A 6 23.59 0.66 -8.42
N CYS A 7 23.46 0.68 -9.74
CA CYS A 7 22.51 -0.14 -10.47
C CYS A 7 22.88 -1.63 -10.33
N LEU A 8 21.94 -2.45 -9.87
CA LEU A 8 22.16 -3.88 -9.68
C LEU A 8 22.52 -4.65 -10.96
N VAL A 9 22.25 -4.08 -12.14
CA VAL A 9 22.45 -4.74 -13.45
C VAL A 9 23.73 -4.29 -14.16
N CYS A 10 24.13 -3.02 -14.01
CA CYS A 10 25.25 -2.46 -14.76
C CYS A 10 26.17 -1.57 -13.92
N ALA A 11 26.04 -1.60 -12.59
CA ALA A 11 26.76 -0.78 -11.61
C ALA A 11 26.65 0.76 -11.77
N GLY A 12 26.05 1.27 -12.84
CA GLY A 12 25.89 2.70 -13.08
C GLY A 12 25.07 3.39 -11.99
N THR A 13 25.32 4.68 -11.79
CA THR A 13 24.71 5.46 -10.71
C THR A 13 23.20 5.64 -10.90
N THR A 14 22.45 5.51 -9.81
CA THR A 14 21.03 5.83 -9.75
C THR A 14 20.69 6.53 -8.44
N THR A 15 19.76 7.47 -8.51
CA THR A 15 19.23 8.21 -7.35
C THR A 15 17.82 7.76 -6.98
N VAL A 16 17.18 6.98 -7.84
CA VAL A 16 15.78 6.55 -7.72
C VAL A 16 15.68 5.08 -8.11
N ALA A 17 14.77 4.34 -7.44
CA ALA A 17 14.45 2.97 -7.79
C ALA A 17 13.53 2.92 -9.02
N HIS A 18 13.77 1.97 -9.92
CA HIS A 18 12.93 1.73 -11.09
C HIS A 18 12.45 0.27 -11.10
N LEU A 19 11.18 0.05 -11.43
CA LEU A 19 10.52 -1.27 -11.38
C LEU A 19 10.52 -1.90 -9.97
N GLY A 20 10.65 -1.07 -8.93
CA GLY A 20 10.73 -1.52 -7.54
C GLY A 20 12.12 -2.00 -7.11
N LEU A 21 13.16 -1.82 -7.92
CA LEU A 21 14.53 -2.25 -7.65
C LEU A 21 15.51 -1.09 -7.88
N ASP A 22 16.72 -1.19 -7.30
CA ASP A 22 17.82 -0.26 -7.53
C ASP A 22 18.44 -0.48 -8.93
N ILE A 23 17.67 -0.16 -9.96
CA ILE A 23 18.04 -0.27 -11.38
C ILE A 23 18.11 1.14 -11.95
N CYS A 24 19.14 1.46 -12.75
CA CYS A 24 19.23 2.77 -13.39
C CYS A 24 18.22 2.93 -14.54
N ARG A 25 17.90 4.20 -14.86
CA ARG A 25 16.97 4.56 -15.94
C ARG A 25 17.30 3.88 -17.27
N ALA A 26 18.57 3.78 -17.62
CA ALA A 26 19.01 3.16 -18.87
C ALA A 26 18.67 1.66 -18.95
N CYS A 27 18.86 0.91 -17.86
CA CYS A 27 18.48 -0.49 -17.77
C CYS A 27 16.95 -0.68 -17.86
N THR A 28 16.17 0.18 -17.20
CA THR A 28 14.71 0.14 -17.27
C THR A 28 14.18 0.41 -18.68
N VAL A 29 14.75 1.39 -19.38
CA VAL A 29 14.38 1.68 -20.77
C VAL A 29 14.78 0.53 -21.69
N PHE A 30 15.99 -0.03 -21.51
CA PHE A 30 16.43 -1.21 -22.23
C PHE A 30 15.44 -2.37 -22.06
N TYR A 31 15.05 -2.67 -20.82
CA TYR A 31 14.11 -3.73 -20.48
C TYR A 31 12.78 -3.59 -21.23
N ARG A 32 12.13 -2.43 -21.10
CA ARG A 32 10.84 -2.15 -21.74
C ARG A 32 10.90 -2.29 -23.27
N ARG A 33 12.01 -1.91 -23.89
CA ARG A 33 12.20 -1.99 -25.35
C ARG A 33 12.58 -3.39 -25.84
N SER A 34 13.05 -4.26 -24.95
CA SER A 34 13.76 -5.48 -25.32
C SER A 34 13.04 -6.76 -24.86
N ARG A 35 12.00 -6.68 -24.03
CA ARG A 35 11.20 -7.81 -23.53
C ARG A 35 10.67 -8.77 -24.61
N ASN A 36 10.43 -8.27 -25.82
CA ASN A 36 9.91 -9.08 -26.94
C ASN A 36 10.97 -9.27 -28.03
N ARG A 37 12.26 -9.24 -27.67
CA ARG A 37 13.37 -9.35 -28.62
C ARG A 37 14.35 -10.42 -28.16
N GLU A 38 14.79 -11.22 -29.11
CA GLU A 38 15.84 -12.21 -28.87
C GLU A 38 17.21 -11.60 -29.13
N PHE A 39 18.18 -11.95 -28.28
CA PHE A 39 19.56 -11.52 -28.43
C PHE A 39 20.50 -12.72 -28.33
N ALA A 40 21.52 -12.75 -29.19
CA ALA A 40 22.62 -13.68 -29.05
C ALA A 40 23.59 -13.20 -27.96
N CYS A 41 24.12 -14.14 -27.17
CA CYS A 41 25.22 -13.86 -26.25
C CYS A 41 26.50 -13.68 -27.06
N ARG A 42 27.21 -12.56 -26.88
CA ARG A 42 28.48 -12.30 -27.58
C ARG A 42 29.60 -13.23 -27.12
N SER A 43 29.59 -13.62 -25.86
CA SER A 43 30.62 -14.47 -25.25
C SER A 43 30.33 -15.96 -25.41
N THR A 44 29.18 -16.36 -25.98
CA THR A 44 28.64 -17.74 -26.05
C THR A 44 28.45 -18.47 -24.71
N THR A 45 28.97 -17.94 -23.60
CA THR A 45 28.84 -18.49 -22.24
C THR A 45 27.44 -18.34 -21.65
N ASN A 46 26.60 -17.45 -22.22
CA ASN A 46 25.30 -17.02 -21.65
C ASN A 46 25.36 -16.48 -20.21
N ASN A 47 26.57 -16.24 -19.68
CA ASN A 47 26.80 -15.79 -18.32
C ASN A 47 27.87 -14.68 -18.31
N CYS A 48 27.63 -13.61 -19.07
CA CYS A 48 28.51 -12.44 -19.01
C CYS A 48 28.45 -11.85 -17.58
N PRO A 49 29.60 -11.41 -17.02
CA PRO A 49 29.64 -10.83 -15.68
C PRO A 49 28.68 -9.64 -15.59
N ILE A 50 28.05 -9.45 -14.43
CA ILE A 50 27.11 -8.34 -14.14
C ILE A 50 27.87 -7.30 -13.32
N GLY A 51 27.58 -6.00 -13.50
CA GLY A 51 28.28 -4.91 -12.81
C GLY A 51 29.14 -4.03 -13.72
N GLU A 52 30.32 -3.63 -13.23
CA GLU A 52 31.27 -2.79 -13.99
C GLU A 52 31.86 -3.56 -15.17
N GLY A 53 31.28 -3.34 -16.36
CA GLY A 53 31.69 -4.02 -17.58
C GLY A 53 30.63 -3.93 -18.69
N VAL A 54 31.02 -4.32 -19.90
CA VAL A 54 30.08 -4.38 -21.04
C VAL A 54 29.30 -5.70 -20.99
N ASN A 55 28.11 -5.66 -20.41
CA ASN A 55 27.23 -6.82 -20.35
C ASN A 55 26.53 -6.95 -21.71
N CYS A 56 26.55 -8.15 -22.32
CA CYS A 56 25.87 -8.35 -23.59
C CYS A 56 24.34 -8.20 -23.41
N ARG A 57 23.62 -7.84 -24.49
CA ARG A 57 22.17 -7.60 -24.42
C ARG A 57 21.39 -8.82 -23.92
N LYS A 58 21.81 -10.03 -24.28
CA LYS A 58 21.18 -11.28 -23.82
C LYS A 58 21.29 -11.44 -22.30
N CYS A 59 22.51 -11.42 -21.75
CA CYS A 59 22.73 -11.60 -20.31
C CYS A 59 22.16 -10.44 -19.50
N ARG A 60 22.20 -9.21 -20.04
CA ARG A 60 21.55 -8.06 -19.41
C ARG A 60 20.04 -8.24 -19.30
N MET A 61 19.39 -8.79 -20.33
CA MET A 61 17.95 -9.10 -20.29
C MET A 61 17.66 -10.21 -19.29
N ALA A 62 18.38 -11.33 -19.39
CA ALA A 62 18.19 -12.48 -18.51
C ALA A 62 18.30 -12.10 -17.02
N GLU A 63 19.25 -11.22 -16.68
CA GLU A 63 19.40 -10.75 -15.29
C GLU A 63 18.22 -9.88 -14.83
N LEU A 64 17.73 -8.99 -15.71
CA LEU A 64 16.55 -8.17 -15.41
C LEU A 64 15.31 -9.05 -15.19
N GLU A 65 15.11 -10.08 -16.01
CA GLU A 65 14.02 -11.03 -15.87
C GLU A 65 14.13 -11.86 -14.59
N ARG A 66 15.33 -12.36 -14.29
CA ARG A 66 15.62 -13.09 -13.05
C ARG A 66 15.26 -12.25 -11.83
N MET A 67 15.77 -11.02 -11.73
CA MET A 67 15.49 -10.13 -10.60
C MET A 67 14.01 -9.76 -10.46
N LEU A 68 13.28 -9.63 -11.57
CA LEU A 68 11.86 -9.29 -11.54
C LEU A 68 10.96 -10.51 -11.25
N SER A 69 11.45 -11.72 -11.54
CA SER A 69 10.75 -12.99 -11.28
C SER A 69 11.00 -13.52 -9.88
N GLU A 70 12.19 -13.27 -9.31
CA GLU A 70 12.58 -13.61 -7.94
C GLU A 70 12.01 -12.66 -6.87
N ARG A 71 11.03 -11.81 -7.23
CA ARG A 71 10.20 -11.17 -6.20
C ARG A 71 9.72 -12.28 -5.26
N PRO A 72 9.79 -12.13 -3.93
CA PRO A 72 9.24 -13.13 -3.03
C PRO A 72 7.75 -13.24 -3.33
N ASN A 73 7.39 -14.25 -4.13
CA ASN A 73 6.06 -14.76 -4.32
C ASN A 73 5.66 -15.38 -2.99
N LYS A 74 5.25 -14.56 -2.03
CA LYS A 74 4.36 -15.02 -0.97
C LYS A 74 2.88 -14.85 -1.35
N LEU A 75 2.58 -14.42 -2.58
CA LEU A 75 1.20 -14.19 -3.01
C LEU A 75 0.97 -14.39 -4.53
N GLN A 76 1.37 -15.53 -5.09
CA GLN A 76 0.89 -15.93 -6.42
C GLN A 76 0.63 -17.44 -6.46
N SER A 77 -0.45 -17.85 -5.80
CA SER A 77 -1.13 -19.11 -6.08
C SER A 77 -2.64 -18.95 -5.86
N ILE A 78 -3.28 -18.04 -6.58
CA ILE A 78 -4.66 -18.24 -7.02
C ILE A 78 -4.69 -17.88 -8.50
N LYS A 79 -4.87 -18.91 -9.32
CA LYS A 79 -4.98 -18.84 -10.76
C LYS A 79 -6.26 -18.12 -11.17
N GLU A 80 -6.14 -17.44 -12.30
CA GLU A 80 -7.21 -17.08 -13.22
C GLU A 80 -8.15 -18.26 -13.48
N GLU A 81 -9.43 -18.08 -13.14
CA GLU A 81 -10.58 -18.78 -13.75
C GLU A 81 -11.87 -18.11 -13.27
N ALA A 82 -12.33 -17.06 -13.98
CA ALA A 82 -13.73 -16.63 -14.07
C ALA A 82 -13.86 -15.44 -15.05
N LEU A 83 -13.87 -15.74 -16.35
CA LEU A 83 -14.28 -14.84 -17.42
C LEU A 83 -15.36 -15.57 -18.24
N THR A 84 -16.59 -15.55 -17.75
CA THR A 84 -17.88 -15.85 -18.43
C THR A 84 -18.96 -15.58 -17.37
N ALA A 85 -19.98 -14.73 -17.49
CA ALA A 85 -20.71 -14.13 -18.59
C ALA A 85 -21.50 -12.89 -18.07
N PRO A 86 -22.65 -12.50 -18.65
CA PRO A 86 -22.86 -11.52 -19.71
C PRO A 86 -23.27 -10.13 -19.18
N GLY A 87 -22.81 -9.08 -19.87
CA GLY A 87 -23.15 -7.69 -19.57
C GLY A 87 -24.57 -7.31 -19.96
N THR A 88 -25.27 -6.64 -19.04
CA THR A 88 -26.38 -5.73 -19.32
C THR A 88 -25.85 -4.28 -19.31
N PRO A 89 -26.26 -3.42 -20.24
CA PRO A 89 -25.82 -2.03 -20.30
C PRO A 89 -26.63 -1.19 -19.29
N VAL A 90 -25.94 -0.47 -18.41
CA VAL A 90 -26.56 0.58 -17.61
C VAL A 90 -25.92 1.89 -18.01
N GLU A 91 -26.76 2.76 -18.56
CA GLU A 91 -26.45 4.09 -19.07
C GLU A 91 -25.99 5.01 -17.92
N HIS A 92 -24.93 5.76 -18.20
CA HIS A 92 -24.50 6.88 -17.38
C HIS A 92 -25.52 8.01 -17.48
N THR A 93 -26.06 8.44 -16.34
CA THR A 93 -26.73 9.74 -16.20
C THR A 93 -25.96 10.51 -15.13
N ASP A 94 -25.27 11.57 -15.56
CA ASP A 94 -24.65 12.54 -14.66
C ASP A 94 -25.76 13.34 -13.94
N CYS A 95 -25.63 13.49 -12.63
CA CYS A 95 -26.48 14.40 -11.85
C CYS A 95 -25.60 15.11 -10.82
N GLU A 96 -25.21 16.34 -11.17
CA GLU A 96 -24.71 17.33 -10.22
C GLU A 96 -25.86 17.64 -9.23
N THR A 97 -25.58 17.58 -7.92
CA THR A 97 -26.50 18.14 -6.93
C THR A 97 -25.75 19.03 -5.95
N ASP A 98 -26.31 20.22 -5.84
CA ASP A 98 -25.87 21.41 -5.14
C ASP A 98 -25.92 21.21 -3.62
N GLU A 99 -24.86 21.60 -2.91
CA GLU A 99 -24.83 21.61 -1.45
C GLU A 99 -25.50 22.88 -0.92
N SER A 100 -26.82 22.83 -0.72
CA SER A 100 -27.50 23.64 0.29
C SER A 100 -28.88 23.06 0.58
N GLU A 101 -29.31 23.15 1.85
CA GLU A 101 -30.65 22.75 2.35
C GLU A 101 -30.84 21.33 2.92
N ILE A 102 -30.00 20.91 3.88
CA ILE A 102 -30.41 19.89 4.87
C ILE A 102 -30.15 20.41 6.29
N SER A 103 -30.90 21.44 6.71
CA SER A 103 -30.84 21.95 8.10
C SER A 103 -32.21 22.23 8.74
N SER A 104 -33.33 21.76 8.21
CA SER A 104 -34.65 22.19 8.75
C SER A 104 -35.73 21.14 8.95
N ILE A 105 -35.47 19.83 8.91
CA ILE A 105 -36.53 18.84 9.10
C ILE A 105 -36.11 17.72 10.07
N MET A 106 -36.06 18.02 11.37
CA MET A 106 -36.13 16.94 12.38
C MET A 106 -36.60 17.35 13.78
N HIS A 107 -37.34 18.47 13.90
CA HIS A 107 -37.73 19.00 15.21
C HIS A 107 -39.12 18.61 15.75
N HIS A 108 -39.82 17.66 15.14
CA HIS A 108 -41.05 17.15 15.71
C HIS A 108 -41.09 15.64 15.53
N TYR A 109 -40.94 14.90 16.63
CA TYR A 109 -41.84 13.83 17.09
C TYR A 109 -41.24 13.23 18.36
N SER A 110 -41.71 13.71 19.50
CA SER A 110 -41.75 12.92 20.72
C SER A 110 -43.18 12.96 21.22
N THR A 111 -43.82 11.80 21.28
CA THR A 111 -44.31 11.26 22.56
C THR A 111 -44.94 9.88 22.39
N SER A 112 -44.64 9.02 23.36
CA SER A 112 -45.45 7.87 23.77
C SER A 112 -45.35 6.57 22.97
N ALA A 113 -44.19 5.92 23.04
CA ALA A 113 -44.12 4.45 23.08
C ALA A 113 -43.04 4.02 24.10
N LYS A 114 -43.40 3.90 25.38
CA LYS A 114 -42.63 3.09 26.33
C LYS A 114 -42.97 1.63 26.06
N CYS A 115 -42.16 0.95 25.25
CA CYS A 115 -42.24 -0.51 25.11
C CYS A 115 -40.92 -1.05 24.52
N TYR A 116 -40.09 -1.68 25.36
CA TYR A 116 -39.01 -2.64 25.04
C TYR A 116 -37.86 -2.28 24.06
N CYS A 117 -37.74 -1.05 23.54
CA CYS A 117 -36.68 -0.68 22.57
C CYS A 117 -35.41 -0.04 23.18
N GLU A 118 -35.33 0.12 24.50
CA GLU A 118 -34.30 0.96 25.15
C GLU A 118 -32.90 0.28 25.16
N HIS A 119 -32.84 -1.04 25.30
CA HIS A 119 -31.57 -1.78 25.40
C HIS A 119 -30.76 -1.85 24.09
N LYS A 120 -31.41 -2.05 22.94
CA LYS A 120 -30.71 -2.21 21.65
C LYS A 120 -30.03 -0.92 21.18
N SER A 121 -30.59 0.22 21.58
CA SER A 121 -30.06 1.55 21.26
C SER A 121 -28.78 1.89 22.05
N GLN A 122 -28.64 1.30 23.24
CA GLN A 122 -27.51 1.56 24.13
C GLN A 122 -26.29 0.72 23.73
N GLU A 123 -26.46 -0.56 23.42
CA GLU A 123 -25.37 -1.43 22.93
C GLU A 123 -24.78 -0.91 21.60
N SER A 124 -25.64 -0.46 20.68
CA SER A 124 -25.19 0.10 19.39
C SER A 124 -24.37 1.38 19.59
N ARG A 125 -24.73 2.22 20.57
CA ARG A 125 -23.99 3.43 20.93
C ARG A 125 -22.63 3.09 21.56
N GLU A 126 -22.58 2.09 22.44
CA GLU A 126 -21.33 1.65 23.05
C GLU A 126 -20.34 1.08 22.03
N LEU A 127 -20.82 0.33 21.03
CA LEU A 127 -19.99 -0.17 19.94
C LEU A 127 -19.41 0.97 19.08
N LEU A 128 -20.24 1.94 18.67
CA LEU A 128 -19.78 3.06 17.84
C LEU A 128 -18.77 3.93 18.57
N GLU A 129 -18.98 4.22 19.85
CA GLU A 129 -18.01 4.97 20.66
C GLU A 129 -16.71 4.20 20.83
N ARG A 130 -16.77 2.87 21.03
CA ARG A 130 -15.58 2.01 21.07
C ARG A 130 -14.82 2.03 19.75
N LEU A 131 -15.52 1.89 18.62
CA LEU A 131 -14.91 1.95 17.28
C LEU A 131 -14.25 3.31 17.04
N ARG A 132 -14.93 4.39 17.40
CA ARG A 132 -14.41 5.75 17.25
C ARG A 132 -13.11 5.94 18.05
N GLU A 133 -13.11 5.54 19.33
CA GLU A 133 -11.97 5.73 20.20
C GLU A 133 -10.78 4.84 19.79
N THR A 134 -11.02 3.57 19.50
CA THR A 134 -9.97 2.65 19.05
C THR A 134 -9.40 3.06 17.70
N TYR A 135 -10.22 3.54 16.76
CA TYR A 135 -9.77 4.06 15.48
C TYR A 135 -8.90 5.31 15.65
N ARG A 136 -9.28 6.21 16.57
CA ARG A 136 -8.47 7.38 16.92
C ARG A 136 -7.07 6.96 17.40
N VAL A 137 -7.00 6.02 18.35
CA VAL A 137 -5.73 5.49 18.87
C VAL A 137 -4.88 4.82 17.77
N MET A 138 -5.51 4.06 16.87
CA MET A 138 -4.82 3.45 15.73
C MET A 138 -4.19 4.50 14.82
N CYS A 139 -4.95 5.54 14.47
CA CYS A 139 -4.48 6.64 13.63
C CYS A 139 -3.33 7.42 14.28
N GLU A 140 -3.43 7.72 15.58
CA GLU A 140 -2.38 8.38 16.34
C GLU A 140 -1.11 7.54 16.42
N THR A 141 -1.25 6.23 16.68
CA THR A 141 -0.13 5.28 16.71
C THR A 141 0.58 5.22 15.36
N ARG A 142 -0.18 5.12 14.27
CA ARG A 142 0.37 5.10 12.91
C ARG A 142 1.12 6.40 12.60
N LEU A 143 0.49 7.55 12.88
CA LEU A 143 1.11 8.86 12.65
C LEU A 143 2.43 8.99 13.42
N ALA A 144 2.43 8.68 14.72
CA ALA A 144 3.62 8.76 15.56
C ALA A 144 4.73 7.81 15.08
N GLY A 145 4.38 6.56 14.76
CA GLY A 145 5.32 5.56 14.25
C GLY A 145 5.95 5.97 12.91
N GLU A 146 5.13 6.41 11.97
CA GLU A 146 5.61 6.86 10.65
C GLU A 146 6.50 8.09 10.77
N MET A 147 6.14 9.05 11.62
CA MET A 147 6.96 10.24 11.86
C MET A 147 8.32 9.88 12.48
N ALA A 148 8.35 8.96 13.44
CA ALA A 148 9.57 8.48 14.07
C ALA A 148 10.47 7.69 13.11
N ALA A 149 9.88 6.99 12.14
CA ALA A 149 10.61 6.23 11.13
C ALA A 149 11.28 7.10 10.03
N ARG A 150 10.93 8.39 9.92
CA ARG A 150 11.49 9.28 8.90
C ARG A 150 12.97 9.56 9.13
N LYS A 151 13.74 9.55 8.03
CA LYS A 151 15.15 9.94 8.01
C LYS A 151 15.37 11.03 6.95
N PRO A 152 15.73 12.27 7.33
CA PRO A 152 15.91 12.77 8.71
C PRO A 152 14.57 12.91 9.47
N PRO A 153 14.60 12.96 10.82
CA PRO A 153 13.40 13.18 11.61
C PRO A 153 12.77 14.54 11.27
N THR A 154 11.45 14.56 11.10
CA THR A 154 10.69 15.79 10.87
C THR A 154 10.14 16.30 12.19
N SER A 155 10.28 17.60 12.47
CA SER A 155 9.68 18.21 13.67
C SER A 155 8.15 18.08 13.63
N PRO A 156 7.49 17.63 14.71
CA PRO A 156 6.03 17.58 14.81
C PRO A 156 5.35 18.93 14.51
N LEU A 157 5.93 20.03 15.00
CA LEU A 157 5.40 21.38 14.77
C LEU A 157 5.45 21.78 13.30
N ALA A 158 6.44 21.29 12.56
CA ALA A 158 6.59 21.55 11.13
C ALA A 158 5.49 20.82 10.33
N VAL A 159 5.12 19.60 10.74
CA VAL A 159 4.01 18.85 10.13
C VAL A 159 2.67 19.55 10.33
N VAL A 160 2.38 20.01 11.56
CA VAL A 160 1.13 20.74 11.87
C VAL A 160 1.01 22.03 11.06
N LYS A 161 2.12 22.73 10.83
CA LYS A 161 2.16 23.95 10.01
C LYS A 161 2.14 23.69 8.50
N GLY A 162 2.21 22.43 8.06
CA GLY A 162 2.38 22.07 6.65
C GLY A 162 3.77 22.40 6.08
N ASP A 163 4.71 22.85 6.92
CA ASP A 163 6.07 23.23 6.54
C ASP A 163 7.01 22.03 6.62
N TYR A 164 6.79 21.03 5.77
CA TYR A 164 7.66 19.85 5.72
C TYR A 164 8.00 19.49 4.28
N LYS A 165 9.21 18.97 4.11
CA LYS A 165 9.64 18.46 2.82
C LYS A 165 8.90 17.16 2.51
N ILE A 166 8.18 17.13 1.40
CA ILE A 166 7.61 15.89 0.84
C ILE A 166 8.78 15.04 0.34
N ILE A 167 8.99 13.87 0.95
CA ILE A 167 10.01 12.91 0.55
C ILE A 167 9.30 11.80 -0.23
N PRO A 168 9.72 11.50 -1.48
CA PRO A 168 9.18 10.36 -2.21
C PRO A 168 9.35 9.07 -1.40
N SER A 169 8.30 8.26 -1.32
CA SER A 169 8.40 6.96 -0.65
C SER A 169 9.37 6.05 -1.39
N THR A 170 10.24 5.37 -0.66
CA THR A 170 11.10 4.30 -1.18
C THR A 170 10.48 2.96 -0.82
N LEU A 171 10.87 1.88 -1.49
CA LEU A 171 10.35 0.55 -1.15
C LEU A 171 10.58 0.20 0.33
N GLY A 172 11.78 0.48 0.86
CA GLY A 172 12.07 0.27 2.27
C GLY A 172 11.29 1.19 3.21
N GLY A 173 10.99 2.43 2.78
CA GLY A 173 10.11 3.33 3.52
C GLY A 173 8.66 2.82 3.57
N LEU A 174 8.17 2.28 2.45
CA LEU A 174 6.85 1.66 2.35
C LEU A 174 6.76 0.41 3.23
N GLU A 175 7.75 -0.48 3.19
CA GLU A 175 7.80 -1.68 4.03
C GLU A 175 7.71 -1.35 5.52
N ILE A 176 8.43 -0.32 5.97
CA ILE A 176 8.36 0.14 7.37
C ILE A 176 6.97 0.69 7.71
N ALA A 177 6.39 1.50 6.83
CA ALA A 177 5.05 2.05 7.03
C ALA A 177 3.98 0.93 7.09
N ASP A 178 4.07 -0.06 6.19
CA ASP A 178 3.17 -1.21 6.17
C ASP A 178 3.24 -2.02 7.46
N ARG A 179 4.45 -2.23 8.01
CA ARG A 179 4.62 -2.90 9.30
C ARG A 179 3.97 -2.13 10.44
N ILE A 180 4.16 -0.81 10.50
CA ILE A 180 3.53 0.06 11.50
C ILE A 180 2.01 -0.02 11.38
N TYR A 181 1.48 0.06 10.15
CA TYR A 181 0.05 -0.02 9.88
C TYR A 181 -0.54 -1.37 10.29
N LEU A 182 0.06 -2.48 9.87
CA LEU A 182 -0.43 -3.82 10.21
C LEU A 182 -0.43 -4.06 11.72
N THR A 183 0.62 -3.62 12.43
CA THR A 183 0.66 -3.71 13.89
C THR A 183 -0.46 -2.89 14.53
N ALA A 184 -0.66 -1.64 14.10
CA ALA A 184 -1.74 -0.79 14.61
C ALA A 184 -3.13 -1.38 14.31
N LEU A 185 -3.32 -1.99 13.13
CA LEU A 185 -4.58 -2.60 12.72
C LEU A 185 -4.93 -3.83 13.56
N LEU A 186 -3.95 -4.67 13.89
CA LEU A 186 -4.16 -5.82 14.78
C LEU A 186 -4.58 -5.36 16.18
N HIS A 187 -3.93 -4.32 16.72
CA HIS A 187 -4.34 -3.73 18.01
C HIS A 187 -5.73 -3.11 17.94
N PHE A 188 -6.07 -2.44 16.84
CA PHE A 188 -7.42 -1.92 16.61
C PHE A 188 -8.46 -3.05 16.64
N GLY A 189 -8.24 -4.13 15.89
CA GLY A 189 -9.16 -5.27 15.85
C GLY A 189 -9.42 -5.86 17.24
N ALA A 190 -8.36 -6.12 18.00
CA ALA A 190 -8.46 -6.67 19.35
C ALA A 190 -9.19 -5.73 20.34
N ALA A 191 -8.99 -4.41 20.21
CA ALA A 191 -9.62 -3.42 21.10
C ALA A 191 -11.07 -3.09 20.72
N ALA A 192 -11.36 -3.02 19.41
CA ALA A 192 -12.69 -2.72 18.89
C ALA A 192 -13.65 -3.90 19.05
N PHE A 193 -13.14 -5.12 18.88
CA PHE A 193 -13.92 -6.36 18.90
C PHE A 193 -13.28 -7.34 19.90
N PRO A 194 -13.68 -7.29 21.19
CA PRO A 194 -13.12 -8.18 22.21
C PRO A 194 -13.24 -9.67 21.86
N GLU A 195 -14.29 -10.03 21.12
CA GLU A 195 -14.56 -11.38 20.63
C GLU A 195 -13.47 -11.86 19.66
N PHE A 196 -12.74 -10.95 19.02
CA PHE A 196 -11.63 -11.28 18.12
C PHE A 196 -10.51 -12.03 18.85
N SER A 197 -10.32 -11.75 20.15
CA SER A 197 -9.34 -12.45 20.99
C SER A 197 -9.71 -13.92 21.25
N SER A 198 -10.96 -14.30 20.99
CA SER A 198 -11.43 -15.68 21.15
C SER A 198 -11.21 -16.55 19.91
N PHE A 199 -10.82 -15.95 18.79
CA PHE A 199 -10.54 -16.69 17.55
C PHE A 199 -9.21 -17.43 17.63
N GLN A 200 -9.15 -18.60 17.00
CA GLN A 200 -7.90 -19.36 16.87
C GLN A 200 -6.90 -18.57 16.01
N ASP A 201 -5.60 -18.75 16.23
CA ASP A 201 -4.53 -18.04 15.48
C ASP A 201 -4.68 -18.18 13.96
N THR A 202 -5.23 -19.31 13.48
CA THR A 202 -5.48 -19.56 12.06
C THR A 202 -6.59 -18.68 11.47
N ASP A 203 -7.53 -18.22 12.30
CA ASP A 203 -8.67 -17.41 11.92
C ASP A 203 -8.36 -15.91 12.03
N GLN A 204 -7.37 -15.53 12.84
CA GLN A 204 -6.92 -14.14 12.98
C GLN A 204 -5.97 -13.67 11.85
N VAL A 205 -5.35 -14.61 11.13
CA VAL A 205 -4.32 -14.34 10.10
C VAL A 205 -4.82 -14.57 8.66
N ARG A 206 -6.03 -15.11 8.51
CA ARG A 206 -6.69 -15.33 7.21
C ARG A 206 -7.38 -14.07 6.70
#